data_AF-A0A1T4JJ67-F1
#
_entry.id   AF-A0A1T4JJ67-F1
#
_cell.length_a   1.000
_cell.length_b   1.000
_cell.length_c   1.000
_cell.angle_alpha   90.00
_cell.angle_beta   90.00
_cell.angle_gamma   90.00
#
_symmetry.space_group_name_H-M   'P 1'
#
loop_
_entity.id
_entity.type
_entity.pdbx_description
1 polymer ?
#
loop_
_entity_poly.entity_id
_entity_poly.type
_entity_poly.pdbx_seq_one_letter_code
_entity_poly.pdbx_strand_id
1 'polypeptide(L)'
;MRNIFLICNYDFMGLLRKGMIAVLAAVAAVFLSACYEPSPLYGKWADNYGNQITFISDGTFVAKIFTSDADESAVVYQGDYSVIDNVLVFSVSDGNSINTEWDIRGSMLYLEWAVSENRTKQLTLYHVSK
;
A
#
# COMPACT_ATOMS: atom_id res chain seq x y z
N MET A 1 57.95 3.65 -36.26
CA MET A 1 56.88 4.61 -35.90
C MET A 1 55.51 3.97 -36.05
N ARG A 2 55.13 3.08 -35.13
CA ARG A 2 53.83 2.38 -35.10
C ARG A 2 53.74 1.74 -33.72
N ASN A 3 53.13 2.41 -32.73
CA ASN A 3 52.65 1.80 -31.47
C ASN A 3 52.03 2.80 -30.48
N ILE A 4 52.14 4.11 -30.69
CA ILE A 4 51.53 5.10 -29.76
C ILE A 4 50.04 5.32 -30.02
N PHE A 5 49.54 5.13 -31.25
CA PHE A 5 48.14 5.37 -31.61
C PHE A 5 47.15 4.29 -31.10
N LEU A 6 47.64 3.09 -30.78
CA LEU A 6 46.80 1.99 -30.31
C LEU A 6 46.52 2.11 -28.81
N ILE A 7 47.51 2.45 -27.98
CA ILE A 7 47.37 2.54 -26.51
C ILE A 7 46.35 3.63 -26.10
N CYS A 8 46.29 4.75 -26.83
CA CYS A 8 45.37 5.86 -26.53
C CYS A 8 43.88 5.51 -26.78
N ASN A 9 43.59 4.56 -27.67
CA ASN A 9 42.21 4.14 -27.95
C ASN A 9 41.64 3.16 -26.91
N TYR A 10 42.47 2.28 -26.34
CA TYR A 10 42.00 1.30 -25.35
C TYR A 10 41.69 1.93 -23.98
N ASP A 11 42.47 2.92 -23.55
CA ASP A 11 42.22 3.65 -22.30
C ASP A 11 40.98 4.55 -22.39
N PHE A 12 40.74 5.20 -23.54
CA PHE A 12 39.57 6.04 -23.75
C PHE A 12 38.27 5.23 -23.75
N MET A 13 38.28 4.05 -24.39
CA MET A 13 37.16 3.12 -24.36
C MET A 13 36.89 2.53 -22.96
N GLY A 14 37.94 2.25 -22.18
CA GLY A 14 37.80 1.79 -20.79
C GLY A 14 37.21 2.85 -19.85
N LEU A 15 37.58 4.12 -20.06
CA LEU A 15 37.06 5.27 -19.33
C LEU A 15 35.58 5.54 -19.66
N LEU A 16 35.21 5.49 -20.94
CA LEU A 16 33.82 5.60 -21.42
C LEU A 16 32.93 4.49 -20.85
N ARG A 17 33.46 3.26 -20.73
CA ARG A 17 32.73 2.11 -20.18
C ARG A 17 32.48 2.23 -18.68
N LYS A 18 33.46 2.72 -17.91
CA LYS A 18 33.32 3.01 -16.47
C LYS A 18 32.39 4.20 -16.20
N GLY A 19 32.46 5.23 -17.05
CA GLY A 19 31.54 6.37 -17.02
C GLY A 19 30.09 5.96 -17.25
N MET A 20 29.83 5.12 -18.25
CA MET A 20 28.47 4.59 -18.51
C MET A 20 27.91 3.77 -17.34
N ILE A 21 28.73 2.94 -16.68
CA ILE A 21 28.29 2.14 -15.52
C ILE A 21 27.94 3.05 -14.34
N ALA A 22 28.74 4.10 -14.10
CA ALA A 22 28.44 5.08 -13.05
C ALA A 22 27.14 5.85 -13.31
N VAL A 23 26.88 6.21 -14.58
CA VAL A 23 25.63 6.86 -14.99
C VAL A 23 24.43 5.93 -14.82
N LEU A 24 24.54 4.66 -15.21
CA LEU A 24 23.49 3.65 -15.02
C LEU A 24 23.19 3.41 -13.53
N ALA A 25 24.21 3.35 -12.68
CA ALA A 25 24.04 3.20 -11.23
C ALA A 25 23.37 4.43 -10.61
N ALA A 26 23.74 5.64 -11.03
CA ALA A 26 23.11 6.88 -10.57
C ALA A 26 21.64 6.97 -11.01
N VAL A 27 21.33 6.57 -12.25
CA VAL A 27 19.96 6.52 -12.76
C VAL A 27 19.11 5.49 -12.00
N ALA A 28 19.65 4.30 -11.73
CA ALA A 28 18.97 3.28 -10.92
C ALA A 28 18.70 3.77 -9.48
N ALA A 29 19.65 4.49 -8.88
CA ALA A 29 19.47 5.07 -7.55
C ALA A 29 18.35 6.14 -7.52
N VAL A 30 18.22 6.94 -8.58
CA VAL A 30 17.13 7.94 -8.72
C VAL A 30 15.76 7.26 -8.88
N PHE A 31 15.68 6.16 -9.64
CA PHE A 31 14.43 5.40 -9.79
C PHE A 31 14.00 4.67 -8.50
N LEU A 32 14.95 4.26 -7.66
CA LEU A 32 14.65 3.65 -6.35
C LEU A 32 14.30 4.69 -5.27
N SER A 33 14.61 5.97 -5.50
CA SER A 33 14.22 7.10 -4.64
C SER A 33 12.93 7.79 -5.08
N ALA A 34 12.26 7.30 -6.13
CA ALA A 34 10.91 7.74 -6.44
C ALA A 34 10.03 7.42 -5.22
N CYS A 35 9.65 8.47 -4.48
CA CYS A 35 8.92 8.41 -3.22
C CYS A 35 7.93 7.24 -3.20
N TYR A 36 8.13 6.31 -2.27
CA TYR A 36 7.05 5.41 -1.86
C TYR A 36 5.94 6.31 -1.30
N GLU A 37 4.98 6.68 -2.14
CA GLU A 37 3.79 7.37 -1.69
C GLU A 37 2.98 6.34 -0.89
N PRO A 38 2.91 6.48 0.44
CA PRO A 38 2.18 5.51 1.25
C PRO A 38 0.74 5.50 0.75
N SER A 39 0.16 4.29 0.66
CA SER A 39 -1.24 4.13 0.27
C SER A 39 -2.11 5.17 1.00
N PRO A 40 -3.06 5.83 0.32
CA PRO A 40 -3.92 6.83 0.95
C PRO A 40 -4.78 6.24 2.09
N LEU A 41 -4.87 4.90 2.16
CA LEU A 41 -5.52 4.16 3.24
C LEU A 41 -4.68 4.08 4.51
N TYR A 42 -3.38 4.35 4.47
CA TYR A 42 -2.50 4.12 5.60
C TYR A 42 -2.94 4.87 6.87
N GLY A 43 -2.89 4.17 8.00
CA GLY A 43 -3.26 4.70 9.30
C GLY A 43 -4.57 4.13 9.84
N LYS A 44 -5.09 4.78 10.88
CA LYS A 44 -6.29 4.34 11.60
C LYS A 44 -7.50 5.13 11.11
N TRP A 45 -8.58 4.42 10.84
CA TRP A 45 -9.88 4.97 10.48
C TRP A 45 -10.92 4.48 11.48
N ALA A 46 -11.78 5.37 11.97
CA ALA A 46 -12.81 5.01 12.95
C ALA A 46 -14.08 5.82 12.79
N ASP A 47 -15.22 5.26 13.18
CA ASP A 47 -16.48 5.99 13.29
C ASP A 47 -16.87 6.28 14.75
N ASN A 48 -18.00 6.97 14.93
CA ASN A 48 -18.54 7.33 16.24
C ASN A 48 -19.20 6.15 16.97
N TYR A 49 -19.42 5.02 16.29
CA TYR A 49 -20.01 3.80 16.85
C TYR A 49 -18.95 2.81 17.34
N GLY A 50 -17.66 3.13 17.16
CA GLY A 50 -16.53 2.31 17.60
C GLY A 50 -16.07 1.29 16.56
N ASN A 51 -16.61 1.30 15.35
CA ASN A 51 -16.05 0.55 14.23
C ASN A 51 -14.72 1.21 13.85
N GLN A 52 -13.69 0.40 13.61
CA GLN A 52 -12.38 0.91 13.20
C GLN A 52 -11.67 -0.06 12.27
N ILE A 53 -10.86 0.49 11.37
CA ILE A 53 -9.93 -0.26 10.53
C ILE A 53 -8.58 0.45 10.60
N THR A 54 -7.52 -0.31 10.86
CA THR A 54 -6.13 0.19 10.85
C THR A 54 -5.39 -0.49 9.72
N PHE A 55 -4.92 0.30 8.76
CA PHE A 55 -4.08 -0.15 7.65
C PHE A 55 -2.62 0.08 7.99
N ILE A 56 -1.81 -0.97 7.91
CA ILE A 56 -0.40 -0.97 8.24
C ILE A 56 0.40 -0.92 6.93
N SER A 57 1.60 -0.33 6.99
CA SER A 57 2.43 -0.05 5.82
C SER A 57 3.02 -1.30 5.17
N ASP A 58 2.99 -2.43 5.87
CA ASP A 58 3.47 -3.74 5.42
C ASP A 58 2.42 -4.53 4.61
N GLY A 59 1.23 -3.95 4.38
CA GLY A 59 0.13 -4.61 3.68
C GLY A 59 -0.82 -5.39 4.59
N THR A 60 -0.68 -5.28 5.91
CA THR A 60 -1.59 -5.91 6.87
C THR A 60 -2.63 -4.94 7.42
N PHE A 61 -3.76 -5.48 7.91
CA PHE A 61 -4.81 -4.68 8.54
C PHE A 61 -5.32 -5.31 9.84
N VAL A 62 -5.90 -4.45 10.69
CA VAL A 62 -6.69 -4.87 11.84
C VAL A 62 -8.00 -4.08 11.85
N ALA A 63 -9.13 -4.78 11.79
CA ALA A 63 -10.46 -4.21 11.85
C ALA A 63 -11.20 -4.67 13.10
N LYS A 64 -11.99 -3.77 13.70
CA LYS A 64 -12.93 -4.06 14.78
C LYS A 64 -14.29 -3.55 14.33
N ILE A 65 -15.21 -4.47 14.03
CA ILE A 65 -16.52 -4.16 13.44
C ILE A 65 -17.62 -4.72 14.33
N PHE A 66 -18.66 -3.93 14.56
CA PHE A 66 -19.86 -4.33 15.29
C PHE A 66 -20.92 -4.88 14.33
N THR A 67 -21.37 -6.11 14.61
CA THR A 67 -22.33 -6.88 13.79
C THR A 67 -23.69 -6.19 13.67
N SER A 68 -24.10 -5.43 14.67
CA SER A 68 -25.24 -4.52 14.64
C SER A 68 -25.01 -3.33 15.57
N ASP A 69 -25.78 -2.27 15.41
CA ASP A 69 -25.65 -1.06 16.23
C ASP A 69 -26.15 -1.25 17.67
N ALA A 70 -26.83 -2.37 17.94
CA ALA A 70 -27.29 -2.78 19.27
C ALA A 70 -26.40 -3.84 19.92
N ASP A 71 -25.42 -4.39 19.19
CA ASP A 71 -24.50 -5.40 19.73
C ASP A 71 -23.40 -4.72 20.56
N GLU A 72 -23.18 -5.22 21.78
CA GLU A 72 -22.05 -4.79 22.61
C GLU A 72 -20.73 -5.48 22.22
N SER A 73 -20.80 -6.53 21.40
CA SER A 73 -19.65 -7.35 21.03
C SER A 73 -19.16 -7.00 19.62
N ALA A 74 -17.97 -6.41 19.55
CA ALA A 74 -17.26 -6.24 18.29
C ALA A 74 -16.50 -7.51 17.91
N VAL A 75 -16.49 -7.81 16.61
CA VAL A 75 -15.64 -8.85 16.03
C VAL A 75 -14.35 -8.20 15.55
N VAL A 76 -13.22 -8.84 15.88
CA VAL A 76 -11.90 -8.41 15.42
C VAL A 76 -11.49 -9.26 14.22
N TYR A 77 -11.19 -8.59 13.11
CA TYR A 77 -10.67 -9.19 11.89
C TYR A 77 -9.24 -8.72 11.68
N GLN A 78 -8.39 -9.60 11.18
CA GLN A 78 -6.99 -9.28 10.88
C GLN A 78 -6.50 -10.13 9.71
N GLY A 79 -5.51 -9.64 9.02
CA GLY A 79 -4.88 -10.33 7.90
C GLY A 79 -4.25 -9.34 6.93
N ASP A 80 -4.25 -9.69 5.66
CA ASP A 80 -3.63 -8.88 4.61
C ASP A 80 -4.69 -8.08 3.85
N TYR A 81 -4.32 -6.91 3.35
CA TYR A 81 -5.15 -6.13 2.43
C TYR A 81 -4.38 -5.80 1.16
N SER A 82 -5.11 -5.68 0.06
CA SER A 82 -4.58 -5.19 -1.21
C SER A 82 -5.62 -4.34 -1.92
N VAL A 83 -5.15 -3.41 -2.74
CA VAL A 83 -6.01 -2.61 -3.62
C VAL A 83 -5.77 -3.07 -5.05
N ILE A 84 -6.82 -3.56 -5.69
CA ILE A 84 -6.82 -3.97 -7.09
C ILE A 84 -7.83 -3.08 -7.81
N ASP A 85 -7.35 -2.19 -8.67
CA ASP A 85 -8.14 -1.12 -9.28
C ASP A 85 -8.88 -0.28 -8.23
N ASN A 86 -10.22 -0.36 -8.19
CA ASN A 86 -11.08 0.34 -7.22
C ASN A 86 -11.65 -0.57 -6.12
N VAL A 87 -11.11 -1.78 -5.98
CA VAL A 87 -11.59 -2.77 -5.02
C VAL A 87 -10.53 -3.00 -3.95
N LEU A 88 -10.96 -2.87 -2.70
CA LEU A 88 -10.18 -3.23 -1.52
C LEU A 88 -10.50 -4.69 -1.19
N VAL A 89 -9.46 -5.51 -1.22
CA VAL A 89 -9.51 -6.95 -0.98
C VAL A 89 -8.87 -7.21 0.38
N PHE A 90 -9.67 -7.68 1.33
CA PHE A 90 -9.20 -8.13 2.63
C PHE A 90 -9.12 -9.66 2.64
N SER A 91 -7.94 -10.18 2.94
CA SER A 91 -7.69 -11.61 3.17
C SER A 91 -7.64 -11.83 4.68
N VAL A 92 -8.76 -12.28 5.25
CA VAL A 92 -8.89 -12.49 6.69
C VAL A 92 -8.17 -13.78 7.09
N SER A 93 -7.52 -13.78 8.24
CA SER A 93 -6.72 -14.91 8.74
C SER A 93 -7.51 -16.22 8.94
N ASP A 94 -8.85 -16.16 8.98
CA ASP A 94 -9.73 -17.32 9.05
C ASP A 94 -9.96 -18.00 7.68
N GLY A 95 -9.35 -17.47 6.62
CA GLY A 95 -9.48 -17.97 5.25
C GLY A 95 -10.59 -17.29 4.44
N ASN A 96 -11.37 -16.39 5.05
CA ASN A 96 -12.39 -15.61 4.35
C ASN A 96 -11.79 -14.43 3.61
N SER A 97 -12.46 -14.01 2.53
CA SER A 97 -12.11 -12.80 1.80
C SER A 97 -13.28 -11.83 1.78
N ILE A 98 -13.01 -10.56 2.05
CA ILE A 98 -13.99 -9.48 2.00
C ILE A 98 -13.53 -8.52 0.90
N ASN A 99 -14.36 -8.37 -0.13
CA ASN A 99 -14.08 -7.49 -1.25
C ASN A 99 -15.10 -6.36 -1.25
N THR A 100 -14.62 -5.12 -1.30
CA THR A 100 -15.48 -3.94 -1.31
C THR A 100 -14.91 -2.87 -2.21
N GLU A 101 -15.79 -2.17 -2.90
CA GLU A 101 -15.43 -0.87 -3.45
C GLU A 101 -15.12 0.09 -2.30
N TRP A 102 -14.24 1.05 -2.57
CA TRP A 102 -13.86 2.05 -1.58
C TRP A 102 -13.73 3.42 -2.22
N ASP A 103 -13.95 4.46 -1.43
CA ASP A 103 -13.76 5.85 -1.83
C ASP A 103 -13.24 6.67 -0.64
N ILE A 104 -12.32 7.60 -0.90
CA ILE A 104 -11.85 8.57 0.09
C ILE A 104 -12.30 9.96 -0.35
N ARG A 105 -13.07 10.63 0.52
CA ARG A 105 -13.46 12.03 0.32
C ARG A 105 -12.99 12.87 1.51
N GLY A 106 -11.91 13.62 1.30
CA GLY A 106 -11.25 14.35 2.37
C GLY A 106 -10.69 13.39 3.41
N SER A 107 -11.21 13.45 4.64
CA SER A 107 -10.79 12.59 5.76
C SER A 107 -11.79 11.47 6.06
N MET A 108 -12.66 11.12 5.10
CA MET A 108 -13.68 10.08 5.23
C MET A 108 -13.41 8.95 4.25
N LEU A 109 -13.36 7.71 4.76
CA LEU A 109 -13.28 6.46 4.02
C LEU A 109 -14.66 5.81 3.99
N TYR A 110 -15.15 5.55 2.79
CA TYR A 110 -16.41 4.87 2.53
C TYR A 110 -16.13 3.46 2.01
N LEU A 111 -16.77 2.46 2.60
CA LEU A 111 -16.72 1.08 2.13
C LEU A 111 -17.89 0.27 2.68
N GLU A 112 -18.13 -0.90 2.11
CA GLU A 112 -19.09 -1.87 2.62
C GLU A 112 -18.38 -3.04 3.27
N TRP A 113 -18.81 -3.42 4.46
CA TRP A 113 -18.25 -4.55 5.19
C TRP A 113 -19.23 -5.72 5.19
N ALA A 114 -18.83 -6.85 4.61
CA ALA A 114 -19.59 -8.09 4.70
C ALA A 114 -19.42 -8.69 6.10
N VAL A 115 -20.45 -8.57 6.94
CA VAL A 115 -20.48 -9.12 8.31
C VAL A 115 -20.84 -10.62 8.28
N SER A 116 -21.68 -11.02 7.33
CA SER A 116 -22.06 -12.42 7.05
C SER A 116 -22.56 -12.53 5.61
N GLU A 117 -22.79 -13.76 5.11
CA GLU A 117 -23.21 -14.02 3.72
C GLU A 117 -24.40 -13.16 3.24
N ASN A 118 -25.32 -12.77 4.14
CA ASN A 118 -26.49 -11.95 3.82
C ASN A 118 -26.55 -10.61 4.55
N ARG A 119 -25.47 -10.16 5.20
CA ARG A 119 -25.45 -8.87 5.89
C ARG A 119 -24.21 -8.07 5.52
N THR A 120 -24.44 -6.96 4.83
CA THR A 120 -23.46 -5.93 4.58
C THR A 120 -23.75 -4.72 5.47
N LYS A 121 -22.68 -4.06 5.93
CA LYS A 121 -22.75 -2.82 6.71
C LYS A 121 -21.99 -1.74 5.95
N GLN A 122 -22.67 -0.64 5.62
CA GLN A 122 -22.00 0.52 5.07
C GLN A 122 -21.21 1.22 6.18
N LEU A 123 -19.93 1.42 5.97
CA LEU A 123 -19.03 2.10 6.89
C LEU A 123 -18.61 3.44 6.32
N THR A 124 -18.72 4.47 7.16
CA THR A 124 -18.11 5.79 6.93
C THR A 124 -17.14 6.02 8.08
N LEU A 125 -15.85 5.82 7.81
CA LEU A 125 -14.79 5.89 8.80
C LEU A 125 -14.01 7.20 8.62
N TYR A 126 -13.67 7.85 9.72
CA TYR A 126 -12.89 9.09 9.73
C TYR A 126 -11.42 8.77 9.99
N HIS A 127 -10.51 9.42 9.27
CA HIS A 127 -9.08 9.30 9.52
C HIS A 127 -8.76 9.81 10.93
N VAL A 128 -8.16 8.95 11.74
CA VAL A 128 -7.73 9.27 13.10
C VAL A 128 -6.27 9.70 13.00
N SER A 129 -6.04 11.00 12.87
CA SER A 129 -4.69 11.55 13.00
C SER A 129 -4.21 11.40 14.44
N LYS A 130 -2.95 11.02 14.62
CA LYS A 130 -2.24 11.25 15.90
C LYS A 130 -1.77 12.70 15.98
#